data_AF-A0A351C5W0-F1
#
_entry.id   AF-A0A351C5W0-F1
#
_cell.length_a   1.000
_cell.length_b   1.000
_cell.length_c   1.000
_cell.angle_alpha   90.00
_cell.angle_beta   90.00
_cell.angle_gamma   90.00
#
_symmetry.space_group_name_H-M   'P 1'
#
loop_
_entity.id
_entity.type
_entity.pdbx_description
1 polymer ?
#
loop_
_entity_poly.entity_id
_entity_poly.type
_entity_poly.pdbx_seq_one_letter_code
_entity_poly.pdbx_strand_id
1 'polypeptide(L)'
;MREQTIQNQINHILTAFPEGETRSRSAISSAEIPESIRHFLLSTLDRKLELEAIQSMPTQSAWFDVEDERVHVALRQTILAMSLSARFPSEEFSKIVRQAVENVLNYLISPVETLVSFIFPNDADSVTANDVRRKTGYFSDYPYLRMGVDAYLERKGELRIFKPDFEKTVSHLDQRFTRDHLTEDWLKLLQPLIKMVALSSPGLPVAFVYQFYTSKGRSDIASAVTSAAQSRSAQLITVGTLDVILRQVLHSGDVEVKTAPLAEKQTVGLQDEGSDVPLWQKFRQKDQVSDDAEESTTIQQSETPDAAVPLWKQFQPNEANTAGQPSVYHDPAIVVLGVGINHKNRFINDLFNGDENKFNATMNELGSAPDWTTASEIIADHVFRMYQVDIYSESAVDFTNAVESRYSGDRA
;
A
#
# COMPACT_ATOMS: atom_id res chain seq x y z
N MET A 1 25.69 -15.15 -5.55
CA MET A 1 24.35 -15.26 -4.92
C MET A 1 23.41 -14.14 -5.35
N ARG A 2 23.69 -12.85 -5.07
CA ARG A 2 22.78 -11.74 -5.48
C ARG A 2 22.44 -11.71 -6.97
N GLU A 3 23.45 -11.68 -7.84
CA GLU A 3 23.24 -11.69 -9.29
C GLU A 3 22.49 -12.94 -9.77
N GLN A 4 22.76 -14.08 -9.15
CA GLN A 4 22.07 -15.34 -9.46
C GLN A 4 20.59 -15.27 -9.08
N THR A 5 20.26 -14.72 -7.91
CA THR A 5 18.86 -14.51 -7.49
C THR A 5 18.14 -13.57 -8.43
N ILE A 6 18.78 -12.46 -8.82
CA ILE A 6 18.23 -11.50 -9.79
C ILE A 6 17.97 -12.20 -11.12
N GLN A 7 18.96 -12.90 -11.67
CA GLN A 7 18.84 -13.53 -12.98
C GLN A 7 17.78 -14.64 -12.99
N ASN A 8 17.67 -15.44 -11.93
CA ASN A 8 16.64 -16.47 -11.82
C ASN A 8 15.23 -15.87 -11.78
N GLN A 9 15.03 -14.79 -11.02
CA GLN A 9 13.74 -14.08 -10.96
C GLN A 9 13.40 -13.43 -12.30
N ILE A 10 14.37 -12.78 -12.96
CA ILE A 10 14.18 -12.22 -14.30
C ILE A 10 13.75 -13.33 -15.27
N ASN A 11 14.44 -14.46 -15.29
CA ASN A 11 14.12 -15.56 -16.19
C ASN A 11 12.70 -16.10 -15.92
N HIS A 12 12.34 -16.30 -14.66
CA HIS A 12 11.01 -16.77 -14.27
C HIS A 12 9.90 -15.81 -14.75
N ILE A 13 10.08 -14.50 -14.57
CA ILE A 13 9.12 -13.50 -15.03
C ILE A 13 9.07 -13.46 -16.55
N LEU A 14 10.21 -13.45 -17.25
CA LEU A 14 10.22 -13.41 -18.71
C LEU A 14 9.62 -14.67 -19.33
N THR A 15 9.74 -15.84 -18.69
CA THR A 15 9.04 -17.07 -19.15
C THR A 15 7.53 -16.98 -19.02
N ALA A 16 7.01 -16.17 -18.09
CA ALA A 16 5.57 -15.91 -17.96
C ALA A 16 5.04 -14.95 -19.04
N PHE A 17 5.91 -14.29 -19.80
CA PHE A 17 5.54 -13.31 -20.85
C PHE A 17 6.36 -13.52 -22.14
N PRO A 18 6.09 -14.60 -22.89
CA PRO A 18 6.82 -14.92 -24.11
C PRO A 18 6.73 -13.80 -25.17
N GLU A 19 7.67 -13.81 -26.10
CA GLU A 19 7.71 -12.81 -27.19
C GLU A 19 6.47 -12.93 -28.07
N GLY A 20 5.74 -11.81 -28.21
CA GLY A 20 4.51 -11.72 -29.02
C GLY A 20 3.21 -11.63 -28.22
N GLU A 21 3.22 -11.93 -26.92
CA GLU A 21 2.05 -11.71 -26.07
C GLU A 21 1.88 -10.25 -25.65
N THR A 22 0.62 -9.84 -25.45
CA THR A 22 0.32 -8.48 -25.02
C THR A 22 0.63 -8.34 -23.54
N ARG A 23 1.68 -7.57 -23.22
CA ARG A 23 2.10 -7.24 -21.86
C ARG A 23 1.27 -6.10 -21.29
N SER A 24 -0.05 -6.28 -21.29
CA SER A 24 -1.03 -5.30 -20.80
C SER A 24 -1.03 -5.24 -19.28
N ARG A 25 -1.63 -4.18 -18.73
CA ARG A 25 -1.92 -4.09 -17.29
C ARG A 25 -2.59 -5.37 -16.75
N SER A 26 -3.65 -5.82 -17.42
CA SER A 26 -4.39 -7.03 -17.03
C SER A 26 -3.51 -8.27 -17.01
N ALA A 27 -2.64 -8.46 -18.01
CA ALA A 27 -1.72 -9.59 -18.07
C ALA A 27 -0.70 -9.57 -16.91
N ILE A 28 -0.15 -8.40 -16.58
CA ILE A 28 0.74 -8.24 -15.42
C ILE A 28 -0.02 -8.52 -14.11
N SER A 29 -1.25 -8.02 -13.97
CA SER A 29 -2.08 -8.23 -12.78
C SER A 29 -2.47 -9.69 -12.56
N SER A 30 -2.67 -10.48 -13.61
CA SER A 30 -3.06 -11.90 -13.49
C SER A 30 -1.88 -12.88 -13.47
N ALA A 31 -0.66 -12.45 -13.77
CA ALA A 31 0.48 -13.35 -13.88
C ALA A 31 0.93 -13.95 -12.55
N GLU A 32 1.52 -15.15 -12.59
CA GLU A 32 2.13 -15.78 -11.41
C GLU A 32 3.53 -15.20 -11.15
N ILE A 33 3.58 -13.97 -10.64
CA ILE A 33 4.81 -13.29 -10.24
C ILE A 33 4.73 -12.81 -8.79
N PRO A 34 5.87 -12.62 -8.09
CA PRO A 34 5.87 -12.07 -6.73
C PRO A 34 5.16 -10.72 -6.65
N GLU A 35 4.32 -10.54 -5.62
CA GLU A 35 3.44 -9.38 -5.48
C GLU A 35 4.20 -8.05 -5.44
N SER A 36 5.33 -8.01 -4.75
CA SER A 36 6.22 -6.86 -4.68
C SER A 36 6.72 -6.40 -6.06
N ILE A 37 7.02 -7.36 -6.94
CA ILE A 37 7.49 -7.08 -8.30
C ILE A 37 6.32 -6.65 -9.18
N ARG A 38 5.17 -7.32 -9.06
CA ARG A 38 3.92 -6.93 -9.74
C ARG A 38 3.57 -5.48 -9.45
N HIS A 39 3.53 -5.12 -8.17
CA HIS A 39 3.24 -3.77 -7.70
C HIS A 39 4.23 -2.74 -8.26
N PHE A 40 5.53 -3.07 -8.24
CA PHE A 40 6.56 -2.19 -8.81
C PHE A 40 6.40 -2.00 -10.32
N LEU A 41 6.10 -3.07 -11.07
CA LEU A 41 5.86 -3.00 -12.51
C LEU A 41 4.62 -2.14 -12.82
N LEU A 42 3.50 -2.38 -12.12
CA LEU A 42 2.28 -1.58 -12.31
C LEU A 42 2.51 -0.11 -11.96
N SER A 43 3.23 0.19 -10.87
CA SER A 43 3.62 1.56 -10.50
C SER A 43 4.51 2.21 -11.58
N THR A 44 5.39 1.43 -12.21
CA THR A 44 6.23 1.91 -13.31
C THR A 44 5.40 2.23 -14.55
N LEU A 45 4.44 1.37 -14.89
CA LEU A 45 3.52 1.58 -16.00
C LEU A 45 2.67 2.84 -15.78
N ASP A 46 2.07 2.97 -14.60
CA ASP A 46 1.26 4.14 -14.22
C ASP A 46 2.06 5.43 -14.31
N ARG A 47 3.31 5.43 -13.81
CA ARG A 47 4.18 6.61 -13.91
C ARG A 47 4.54 6.98 -15.34
N LYS A 48 4.80 5.99 -16.20
CA LYS A 48 5.13 6.25 -17.61
C LYS A 48 3.95 6.89 -18.33
N LEU A 49 2.74 6.39 -18.10
CA LEU A 49 1.52 6.95 -18.68
C LEU A 49 1.21 8.34 -18.15
N GLU A 50 1.37 8.55 -16.84
CA GLU A 50 1.20 9.88 -16.24
C GLU A 50 2.13 10.90 -16.90
N LEU A 51 3.40 10.54 -17.11
CA LEU A 51 4.36 11.41 -17.80
C LEU A 51 3.98 11.67 -19.26
N GLU A 52 3.58 10.64 -19.99
CA GLU A 52 3.16 10.79 -21.40
C GLU A 52 1.86 11.59 -21.53
N ALA A 53 0.91 11.40 -20.62
CA ALA A 53 -0.32 12.16 -20.55
C ALA A 53 -0.03 13.64 -20.28
N ILE A 54 0.77 13.96 -19.25
CA ILE A 54 1.16 15.34 -18.93
C ILE A 54 1.86 16.01 -20.13
N GLN A 55 2.70 15.28 -20.87
CA GLN A 55 3.38 15.82 -22.05
C GLN A 55 2.45 16.01 -23.26
N SER A 56 1.41 15.19 -23.39
CA SER A 56 0.50 15.20 -24.53
C SER A 56 -0.66 16.17 -24.36
N MET A 57 -1.01 16.53 -23.12
CA MET A 57 -2.12 17.42 -22.84
C MET A 57 -1.72 18.89 -22.97
N PRO A 58 -2.53 19.75 -23.62
CA PRO A 58 -2.28 21.18 -23.67
C PRO A 58 -2.46 21.77 -22.28
N THR A 59 -1.38 22.29 -21.69
CA THR A 59 -1.40 22.96 -20.39
C THR A 59 -2.12 24.30 -20.44
N GLN A 60 -2.15 24.95 -21.60
CA GLN A 60 -2.90 26.17 -21.87
C GLN A 60 -3.33 26.19 -23.34
N SER A 61 -4.50 26.75 -23.62
CA SER A 61 -4.99 26.94 -24.98
C SER A 61 -5.55 28.35 -25.14
N ALA A 62 -5.23 29.01 -26.25
CA ALA A 62 -5.81 30.30 -26.60
C ALA A 62 -7.23 30.18 -27.18
N TRP A 63 -7.68 28.96 -27.49
CA TRP A 63 -8.93 28.69 -28.22
C TRP A 63 -10.03 28.07 -27.37
N PHE A 64 -9.69 27.51 -26.22
CA PHE A 64 -10.64 26.94 -25.26
C PHE A 64 -10.06 27.03 -23.85
N ASP A 65 -10.94 27.08 -22.85
CA ASP A 65 -10.54 27.09 -21.46
C ASP A 65 -10.23 25.66 -21.00
N VAL A 66 -8.97 25.41 -20.64
CA VAL A 66 -8.50 24.12 -20.11
C VAL A 66 -9.04 23.90 -18.69
N GLU A 67 -9.37 24.98 -17.98
CA GLU A 67 -9.89 24.93 -16.61
C GLU A 67 -11.40 24.70 -16.53
N ASP A 68 -12.09 24.60 -17.68
CA ASP A 68 -13.50 24.25 -17.72
C ASP A 68 -13.72 22.80 -17.21
N GLU A 69 -14.64 22.64 -16.27
CA GLU A 69 -14.92 21.34 -15.62
C GLU A 69 -15.21 20.22 -16.63
N ARG A 70 -15.88 20.53 -17.76
CA ARG A 70 -16.20 19.53 -18.79
C ARG A 70 -14.93 19.04 -19.50
N VAL A 71 -13.97 19.93 -19.69
CA VAL A 71 -12.66 19.60 -20.27
C VAL A 71 -11.89 18.75 -19.27
N HIS A 72 -11.84 19.14 -17.99
CA HIS A 72 -11.21 18.36 -16.92
C HIS A 72 -11.77 16.93 -16.80
N VAL A 73 -13.10 16.78 -16.80
CA VAL A 73 -13.76 15.46 -16.75
C VAL A 73 -13.39 14.61 -17.97
N ALA A 74 -13.45 15.17 -19.18
CA ALA A 74 -13.10 14.46 -20.41
C ALA A 74 -11.61 14.06 -20.44
N LEU A 75 -10.72 14.92 -19.94
CA LEU A 75 -9.30 14.63 -19.80
C LEU A 75 -9.06 13.49 -18.80
N ARG A 76 -9.71 13.53 -17.62
CA ARG A 76 -9.64 12.44 -16.63
C ARG A 76 -10.10 11.11 -17.22
N GLN A 77 -11.23 11.09 -17.93
CA GLN A 77 -11.72 9.89 -18.62
C GLN A 77 -10.74 9.37 -19.67
N THR A 78 -10.10 10.28 -20.41
CA THR A 78 -9.08 9.92 -21.40
C THR A 78 -7.87 9.27 -20.73
N ILE A 79 -7.36 9.85 -19.64
CA ILE A 79 -6.24 9.29 -18.86
C ILE A 79 -6.59 7.90 -18.32
N LEU A 80 -7.80 7.71 -17.80
CA LEU A 80 -8.28 6.40 -17.34
C LEU A 80 -8.36 5.38 -18.49
N ALA A 81 -8.84 5.77 -19.66
CA ALA A 81 -8.86 4.90 -20.83
C ALA A 81 -7.43 4.51 -21.28
N MET A 82 -6.48 5.44 -21.20
CA MET A 82 -5.06 5.18 -21.46
C MET A 82 -4.48 4.22 -20.42
N SER A 83 -4.81 4.37 -19.14
CA SER A 83 -4.33 3.48 -18.07
C SER A 83 -4.84 2.06 -18.20
N LEU A 84 -6.10 1.88 -18.60
CA LEU A 84 -6.71 0.57 -18.80
C LEU A 84 -6.18 -0.16 -20.05
N SER A 85 -5.78 0.60 -21.08
CA SER A 85 -5.23 0.05 -22.33
C SER A 85 -3.69 -0.05 -22.36
N ALA A 86 -3.05 0.31 -21.25
CA ALA A 86 -1.60 0.39 -21.14
C ALA A 86 -0.90 -0.96 -21.29
N ARG A 87 0.27 -0.92 -21.92
CA ARG A 87 1.13 -2.09 -22.14
C ARG A 87 2.60 -1.70 -22.15
N PHE A 88 3.45 -2.64 -21.76
CA PHE A 88 4.89 -2.46 -21.91
C PHE A 88 5.34 -2.68 -23.36
N PRO A 89 6.18 -1.80 -23.94
CA PRO A 89 6.85 -2.06 -25.20
C PRO A 89 7.74 -3.30 -25.10
N SER A 90 7.77 -4.11 -26.17
CA SER A 90 8.51 -5.38 -26.15
C SER A 90 10.00 -5.21 -25.87
N GLU A 91 10.58 -4.14 -26.41
CA GLU A 91 12.00 -3.81 -26.33
C GLU A 91 12.42 -3.32 -24.93
N GLU A 92 11.51 -2.68 -24.19
CA GLU A 92 11.82 -2.11 -22.87
C GLU A 92 11.52 -3.06 -21.71
N PHE A 93 10.62 -4.03 -21.92
CA PHE A 93 10.10 -4.86 -20.83
C PHE A 93 11.19 -5.60 -20.04
N SER A 94 12.17 -6.20 -20.73
CA SER A 94 13.25 -6.95 -20.06
C SER A 94 14.10 -6.06 -19.16
N LYS A 95 14.37 -4.82 -19.60
CA LYS A 95 15.08 -3.81 -18.81
C LYS A 95 14.25 -3.38 -17.59
N ILE A 96 12.96 -3.17 -17.76
CA ILE A 96 12.05 -2.77 -16.67
C ILE A 96 11.90 -3.90 -15.65
N VAL A 97 11.76 -5.15 -16.09
CA VAL A 97 11.73 -6.34 -15.20
C VAL A 97 13.03 -6.45 -14.40
N ARG A 98 14.19 -6.28 -15.04
CA ARG A 98 15.48 -6.25 -14.34
C ARG A 98 15.50 -5.16 -13.25
N GLN A 99 15.11 -3.94 -13.61
CA GLN A 99 15.05 -2.83 -12.65
C GLN A 99 14.09 -3.10 -11.49
N ALA A 100 12.92 -3.69 -11.76
CA ALA A 100 11.96 -4.05 -10.73
C ALA A 100 12.52 -5.09 -9.77
N VAL A 101 13.08 -6.20 -10.30
CA VAL A 101 13.69 -7.27 -9.51
C VAL A 101 14.84 -6.73 -8.65
N GLU A 102 15.72 -5.91 -9.22
CA GLU A 102 16.84 -5.30 -8.51
C GLU A 102 16.37 -4.38 -7.39
N ASN A 103 15.47 -3.44 -7.67
CA ASN A 103 14.98 -2.50 -6.66
C ASN A 103 14.20 -3.20 -5.54
N VAL A 104 13.33 -4.15 -5.87
CA VAL A 104 12.57 -4.92 -4.88
C VAL A 104 13.50 -5.75 -4.02
N LEU A 105 14.45 -6.50 -4.60
CA LEU A 105 15.40 -7.29 -3.81
C LEU A 105 16.23 -6.40 -2.89
N ASN A 106 16.68 -5.24 -3.38
CA ASN A 106 17.45 -4.30 -2.56
C ASN A 106 16.62 -3.75 -1.42
N TYR A 107 15.35 -3.42 -1.68
CA TYR A 107 14.44 -2.91 -0.67
C TYR A 107 14.13 -3.96 0.42
N LEU A 108 13.99 -5.23 0.03
CA LEU A 108 13.81 -6.34 0.97
C LEU A 108 15.04 -6.61 1.84
N ILE A 109 16.24 -6.25 1.36
CA ILE A 109 17.49 -6.41 2.11
C ILE A 109 17.80 -5.17 2.96
N SER A 110 17.77 -3.98 2.36
CA SER A 110 18.07 -2.68 2.97
C SER A 110 16.97 -1.67 2.60
N PRO A 111 15.84 -1.64 3.31
CA PRO A 111 14.70 -0.84 2.89
C PRO A 111 14.97 0.66 2.91
N VAL A 112 15.60 1.17 3.98
CA VAL A 112 15.86 2.61 4.13
C VAL A 112 16.88 3.11 3.10
N GLU A 113 18.01 2.41 2.96
CA GLU A 113 19.05 2.73 1.98
C GLU A 113 18.50 2.70 0.54
N THR A 114 17.65 1.70 0.24
CA THR A 114 17.02 1.58 -1.08
C THR A 114 16.01 2.71 -1.31
N LEU A 115 15.18 3.06 -0.32
CA LEU A 115 14.26 4.19 -0.44
C LEU A 115 15.02 5.51 -0.66
N VAL A 116 16.08 5.77 0.11
CA VAL A 116 16.89 6.98 -0.03
C VAL A 116 17.51 7.06 -1.43
N SER A 117 18.17 6.00 -1.89
CA SER A 117 18.78 5.97 -3.23
C SER A 117 17.75 6.07 -4.36
N PHE A 118 16.57 5.47 -4.21
CA PHE A 118 15.50 5.52 -5.20
C PHE A 118 14.80 6.90 -5.26
N ILE A 119 14.59 7.52 -4.09
CA ILE A 119 13.95 8.83 -3.96
C ILE A 119 14.87 9.95 -4.45
N PHE A 120 16.15 9.88 -4.12
CA PHE A 120 17.18 10.88 -4.43
C PHE A 120 18.19 10.36 -5.48
N PRO A 121 17.79 10.20 -6.76
CA PRO A 121 18.68 9.71 -7.81
C PRO A 121 19.77 10.74 -8.13
N ASN A 122 20.91 10.26 -8.63
CA ASN A 122 22.06 11.09 -9.05
C ASN A 122 22.55 12.06 -7.96
N ASP A 123 22.51 11.65 -6.69
CA ASP A 123 22.90 12.47 -5.55
C ASP A 123 22.15 13.81 -5.44
N ALA A 124 20.88 13.83 -5.85
CA ALA A 124 20.02 14.98 -5.60
C ALA A 124 19.94 15.29 -4.10
N ASP A 125 20.19 16.55 -3.72
CA ASP A 125 20.14 16.99 -2.32
C ASP A 125 18.70 17.15 -1.79
N SER A 126 17.74 17.43 -2.68
CA SER A 126 16.33 17.59 -2.33
C SER A 126 15.36 17.19 -3.44
N VAL A 127 14.16 16.73 -3.06
CA VAL A 127 13.04 16.43 -3.95
C VAL A 127 11.73 16.99 -3.41
N THR A 128 10.65 17.01 -4.20
CA THR A 128 9.36 17.49 -3.72
C THR A 128 8.67 16.47 -2.82
N ALA A 129 7.80 16.92 -1.90
CA ALA A 129 7.00 16.03 -1.06
C ALA A 129 6.14 15.05 -1.88
N ASN A 130 5.56 15.51 -3.00
CA ASN A 130 4.80 14.66 -3.92
C ASN A 130 5.69 13.59 -4.57
N ASP A 131 6.92 13.93 -4.94
CA ASP A 131 7.87 12.94 -5.46
C ASP A 131 8.25 11.90 -4.40
N VAL A 132 8.44 12.30 -3.14
CA VAL A 132 8.70 11.38 -2.01
C VAL A 132 7.52 10.41 -1.85
N ARG A 133 6.30 10.94 -1.76
CA ARG A 133 5.08 10.13 -1.57
C ARG A 133 4.90 9.14 -2.72
N ARG A 134 4.98 9.63 -3.97
CA ARG A 134 4.86 8.80 -5.17
C ARG A 134 5.93 7.71 -5.23
N LYS A 135 7.20 8.05 -5.00
CA LYS A 135 8.32 7.10 -5.09
C LYS A 135 8.33 6.07 -3.96
N THR A 136 7.91 6.46 -2.76
CA THR A 136 7.71 5.50 -1.65
C THR A 136 6.63 4.49 -2.01
N GLY A 137 5.61 4.91 -2.75
CA GLY A 137 4.53 4.06 -3.25
C GLY A 137 4.94 2.96 -4.24
N TYR A 138 6.18 2.94 -4.76
CA TYR A 138 6.66 1.85 -5.62
C TYR A 138 6.88 0.53 -4.86
N PHE A 139 7.04 0.60 -3.55
CA PHE A 139 7.32 -0.56 -2.71
C PHE A 139 6.08 -0.89 -1.88
N SER A 140 5.56 -2.11 -2.03
CA SER A 140 4.40 -2.59 -1.27
C SER A 140 4.79 -3.27 0.04
N ASP A 141 6.00 -3.82 0.14
CA ASP A 141 6.50 -4.42 1.38
C ASP A 141 6.80 -3.35 2.44
N TYR A 142 6.75 -3.75 3.71
CA TYR A 142 7.00 -2.88 4.86
C TYR A 142 6.08 -1.64 4.88
N PRO A 143 4.74 -1.82 4.91
CA PRO A 143 3.78 -0.72 4.82
C PRO A 143 3.96 0.34 5.92
N TYR A 144 4.53 -0.02 7.08
CA TYR A 144 4.87 0.92 8.15
C TYR A 144 5.84 2.03 7.71
N LEU A 145 6.74 1.75 6.74
CA LEU A 145 7.64 2.77 6.20
C LEU A 145 6.89 3.81 5.40
N ARG A 146 5.97 3.37 4.53
CA ARG A 146 5.10 4.28 3.76
C ARG A 146 4.26 5.16 4.69
N MET A 147 3.56 4.53 5.65
CA MET A 147 2.73 5.26 6.62
C MET A 147 3.55 6.27 7.43
N GLY A 148 4.76 5.90 7.88
CA GLY A 148 5.60 6.82 8.63
C GLY A 148 6.23 7.92 7.78
N VAL A 149 6.50 7.66 6.50
CA VAL A 149 6.88 8.71 5.53
C VAL A 149 5.73 9.68 5.32
N ASP A 150 4.50 9.19 5.12
CA ASP A 150 3.31 10.03 4.94
C ASP A 150 3.09 10.95 6.15
N ALA A 151 3.15 10.39 7.37
CA ALA A 151 3.05 11.16 8.61
C ALA A 151 4.19 12.18 8.79
N TYR A 152 5.41 11.84 8.33
CA TYR A 152 6.54 12.77 8.33
C TYR A 152 6.28 13.96 7.39
N LEU A 153 5.78 13.71 6.18
CA LEU A 153 5.49 14.75 5.19
C LEU A 153 4.38 15.68 5.67
N GLU A 154 3.32 15.13 6.24
CA GLU A 154 2.20 15.90 6.82
C GLU A 154 2.66 16.81 7.95
N ARG A 155 3.50 16.29 8.86
CA ARG A 155 4.02 17.08 9.98
C ARG A 155 5.00 18.16 9.54
N LYS A 156 5.84 17.88 8.54
CA LYS A 156 6.87 18.82 8.10
C LYS A 156 6.25 20.00 7.35
N GLY A 157 5.19 19.77 6.56
CA GLY A 157 4.51 20.79 5.77
C GLY A 157 5.39 21.45 4.70
N GLU A 158 6.59 20.93 4.47
CA GLU A 158 7.54 21.46 3.49
C GLU A 158 7.25 20.92 2.09
N LEU A 159 7.32 21.80 1.10
CA LEU A 159 7.21 21.42 -0.31
C LEU A 159 8.43 20.62 -0.79
N ARG A 160 9.60 20.79 -0.16
CA ARG A 160 10.86 20.13 -0.51
C ARG A 160 11.44 19.39 0.68
N ILE A 161 11.92 18.19 0.42
CA ILE A 161 12.49 17.29 1.41
C ILE A 161 13.97 17.09 1.09
N PHE A 162 14.83 17.29 2.08
CA PHE A 162 16.29 17.11 1.95
C PHE A 162 16.71 15.68 2.31
N LYS A 163 17.70 15.16 1.57
CA LYS A 163 18.19 13.79 1.69
C LYS A 163 18.64 13.41 3.12
N PRO A 164 19.48 14.20 3.82
CA PRO A 164 19.98 13.81 5.15
C PRO A 164 18.88 13.75 6.21
N ASP A 165 17.94 14.70 6.16
CA ASP A 165 16.81 14.74 7.10
C ASP A 165 15.86 13.57 6.89
N PHE A 166 15.59 13.24 5.63
CA PHE A 166 14.75 12.12 5.26
C PHE A 166 15.38 10.80 5.70
N GLU A 167 16.64 10.56 5.34
CA GLU A 167 17.37 9.34 5.71
C GLU A 167 17.40 9.14 7.22
N LYS A 168 17.74 10.17 7.99
CA LYS A 168 17.76 10.12 9.45
C LYS A 168 16.38 9.78 10.02
N THR A 169 15.33 10.40 9.50
CA THR A 169 13.95 10.21 9.99
C THR A 169 13.46 8.80 9.71
N VAL A 170 13.61 8.32 8.48
CA VAL A 170 13.14 6.98 8.08
C VAL A 170 13.97 5.89 8.76
N SER A 171 15.28 6.10 8.95
CA SER A 171 16.13 5.18 9.73
C SER A 171 15.66 5.05 11.17
N HIS A 172 15.36 6.19 11.82
CA HIS A 172 14.86 6.18 13.20
C HIS A 172 13.46 5.55 13.29
N LEU A 173 12.59 5.80 12.31
CA LEU A 173 11.28 5.16 12.21
C LEU A 173 11.43 3.63 12.12
N ASP A 174 12.28 3.13 11.22
CA ASP A 174 12.49 1.69 11.01
C ASP A 174 13.04 1.01 12.27
N GLN A 175 14.05 1.61 12.91
CA GLN A 175 14.62 1.11 14.15
C GLN A 175 13.60 1.11 15.30
N ARG A 176 12.78 2.16 15.41
CA ARG A 176 11.76 2.25 16.46
C ARG A 176 10.67 1.21 16.28
N PHE A 177 10.24 0.97 15.04
CA PHE A 177 9.24 -0.04 14.72
C PHE A 177 9.74 -1.44 15.08
N THR A 178 11.00 -1.73 14.76
CA THR A 178 11.60 -3.06 14.90
C THR A 178 12.25 -3.33 16.25
N ARG A 179 12.33 -2.34 17.14
CA ARG A 179 13.09 -2.41 18.40
C ARG A 179 12.68 -3.59 19.27
N ASP A 180 11.38 -3.75 19.44
CA ASP A 180 10.79 -4.67 20.39
C ASP A 180 10.13 -5.88 19.70
N HIS A 181 10.56 -6.19 18.48
CA HIS A 181 10.11 -7.37 17.74
C HIS A 181 10.57 -8.67 18.40
N LEU A 182 9.63 -9.61 18.49
CA LEU A 182 9.88 -10.98 18.89
C LEU A 182 10.37 -11.81 17.70
N THR A 183 10.75 -13.07 17.94
CA THR A 183 11.22 -13.98 16.90
C THR A 183 10.19 -14.11 15.77
N GLU A 184 8.92 -14.27 16.09
CA GLU A 184 7.85 -14.42 15.12
C GLU A 184 7.70 -13.18 14.23
N ASP A 185 7.86 -11.98 14.79
CA ASP A 185 7.77 -10.71 14.06
C ASP A 185 8.92 -10.56 13.07
N TRP A 186 10.14 -10.92 13.49
CA TRP A 186 11.32 -10.93 12.60
C TRP A 186 11.16 -11.91 11.44
N LEU A 187 10.65 -13.11 11.71
CA LEU A 187 10.39 -14.10 10.68
C LEU A 187 9.29 -13.66 9.72
N LYS A 188 8.22 -13.02 10.22
CA LYS A 188 7.18 -12.40 9.39
C LYS A 188 7.77 -11.31 8.48
N LEU A 189 8.63 -10.45 9.00
CA LEU A 189 9.27 -9.36 8.24
C LEU A 189 10.23 -9.88 7.16
N LEU A 190 10.83 -11.06 7.36
CA LEU A 190 11.67 -11.73 6.38
C LEU A 190 10.89 -12.57 5.35
N GLN A 191 9.58 -12.82 5.54
CA GLN A 191 8.79 -13.64 4.61
C GLN A 191 8.89 -13.19 3.15
N PRO A 192 8.77 -11.89 2.82
CA PRO A 192 8.90 -11.45 1.43
C PRO A 192 10.27 -11.79 0.84
N LEU A 193 11.35 -11.61 1.60
CA LEU A 193 12.70 -11.96 1.17
C LEU A 193 12.88 -13.47 1.01
N ILE A 194 12.32 -14.28 1.91
CA ILE A 194 12.33 -15.75 1.81
C ILE A 194 11.64 -16.18 0.51
N LYS A 195 10.44 -15.67 0.24
CA LYS A 195 9.69 -15.96 -1.00
C LYS A 195 10.48 -15.52 -2.24
N MET A 196 11.11 -14.35 -2.19
CA MET A 196 11.93 -13.81 -3.28
C MET A 196 13.17 -14.68 -3.59
N VAL A 197 13.77 -15.32 -2.58
CA VAL A 197 14.98 -16.12 -2.76
C VAL A 197 14.69 -17.60 -3.00
N ALA A 198 13.48 -18.08 -2.67
CA ALA A 198 13.09 -19.50 -2.73
C ALA A 198 13.32 -20.16 -4.10
N LEU A 199 13.17 -19.43 -5.22
CA LEU A 199 13.45 -19.96 -6.55
C LEU A 199 14.95 -20.25 -6.80
N SER A 200 15.84 -19.63 -6.03
CA SER A 200 17.29 -19.70 -6.26
C SER A 200 18.02 -20.56 -5.24
N SER A 201 17.47 -20.73 -4.05
CA SER A 201 18.17 -21.36 -2.94
C SER A 201 17.18 -21.91 -1.91
N PRO A 202 17.48 -23.08 -1.29
CA PRO A 202 16.67 -23.65 -0.21
C PRO A 202 16.79 -22.89 1.13
N GLY A 203 17.63 -21.85 1.18
CA GLY A 203 17.83 -21.02 2.37
C GLY A 203 18.22 -19.59 2.01
N LEU A 204 18.23 -18.71 3.02
CA LEU A 204 18.61 -17.32 2.88
C LEU A 204 20.15 -17.18 2.82
N PRO A 205 20.71 -16.43 1.87
CA PRO A 205 22.11 -16.07 1.90
C PRO A 205 22.46 -15.30 3.18
N VAL A 206 23.51 -15.75 3.88
CA VAL A 206 23.96 -15.12 5.14
C VAL A 206 24.26 -13.63 4.95
N ALA A 207 24.80 -13.25 3.79
CA ALA A 207 25.06 -11.86 3.45
C ALA A 207 23.78 -10.98 3.43
N PHE A 208 22.65 -11.52 2.96
CA PHE A 208 21.39 -10.77 2.93
C PHE A 208 20.84 -10.58 4.33
N VAL A 209 20.86 -11.64 5.14
CA VAL A 209 20.41 -11.61 6.53
C VAL A 209 21.27 -10.66 7.36
N TYR A 210 22.60 -10.69 7.16
CA TYR A 210 23.53 -9.78 7.79
C TYR A 210 23.22 -8.32 7.45
N GLN A 211 23.07 -7.99 6.17
CA GLN A 211 22.80 -6.63 5.73
C GLN A 211 21.43 -6.13 6.25
N PHE A 212 20.42 -6.99 6.20
CA PHE A 212 19.09 -6.70 6.72
C PHE A 212 19.08 -6.34 8.20
N TYR A 213 19.64 -7.18 9.07
CA TYR A 213 19.66 -6.89 10.50
C TYR A 213 20.56 -5.70 10.84
N THR A 214 21.68 -5.53 10.12
CA THR A 214 22.57 -4.38 10.32
C THR A 214 21.87 -3.07 9.96
N SER A 215 21.11 -3.04 8.85
CA SER A 215 20.34 -1.85 8.45
C SER A 215 19.30 -1.43 9.49
N LYS A 216 18.80 -2.39 10.28
CA LYS A 216 17.83 -2.21 11.37
C LYS A 216 18.46 -1.98 12.74
N GLY A 217 19.78 -1.83 12.81
CA GLY A 217 20.51 -1.63 14.06
C GLY A 217 20.65 -2.88 14.94
N ARG A 218 20.29 -4.07 14.45
CA ARG A 218 20.39 -5.35 15.16
C ARG A 218 21.67 -6.10 14.81
N SER A 219 22.81 -5.44 15.05
CA SER A 219 24.14 -6.01 14.80
C SER A 219 24.45 -7.24 15.67
N ASP A 220 23.78 -7.37 16.82
CA ASP A 220 23.75 -8.53 17.70
C ASP A 220 23.26 -9.78 16.94
N ILE A 221 22.09 -9.68 16.30
CA ILE A 221 21.50 -10.77 15.52
C ILE A 221 22.35 -11.05 14.28
N ALA A 222 22.80 -10.01 13.57
CA ALA A 222 23.63 -10.16 12.37
C ALA A 222 24.94 -10.93 12.65
N SER A 223 25.58 -10.63 13.78
CA SER A 223 26.82 -11.29 14.22
C SER A 223 26.57 -12.73 14.68
N ALA A 224 25.46 -13.00 15.37
CA ALA A 224 25.09 -14.36 15.78
C ALA A 224 24.81 -15.26 14.56
N VAL A 225 24.08 -14.75 13.56
CA VAL A 225 23.84 -15.46 12.29
C VAL A 225 25.15 -15.78 11.58
N THR A 226 26.06 -14.81 11.49
CA THR A 226 27.35 -14.97 10.81
C THR A 226 28.23 -15.99 11.54
N SER A 227 28.27 -15.94 12.88
CA SER A 227 29.05 -16.89 13.70
C SER A 227 28.53 -18.32 13.60
N ALA A 228 27.21 -18.50 13.59
CA ALA A 228 26.59 -19.81 13.41
C ALA A 228 26.85 -20.38 12.01
N ALA A 229 26.84 -19.51 10.99
CA ALA A 229 27.15 -19.89 9.61
C ALA A 229 28.63 -20.28 9.44
N GLN A 230 29.55 -19.50 9.99
CA GLN A 230 30.99 -19.78 9.96
C GLN A 230 31.34 -21.10 10.65
N SER A 231 30.75 -21.38 11.82
CA SER A 231 30.95 -22.65 12.55
C SER A 231 30.55 -23.88 11.73
N ARG A 232 29.64 -23.70 10.76
CA ARG A 232 29.15 -24.76 9.87
C ARG A 232 29.74 -24.67 8.45
N SER A 233 30.64 -23.72 8.20
CA SER A 233 31.14 -23.37 6.85
C SER A 233 30.02 -23.18 5.82
N ALA A 234 28.88 -22.63 6.24
CA ALA A 234 27.69 -22.46 5.42
C ALA A 234 27.56 -21.03 4.89
N GLN A 235 27.15 -20.87 3.63
CA GLN A 235 26.81 -19.56 3.04
C GLN A 235 25.31 -19.26 3.05
N LEU A 236 24.52 -20.26 3.42
CA LEU A 236 23.06 -20.23 3.47
C LEU A 236 22.59 -20.55 4.89
N ILE A 237 21.51 -19.90 5.31
CA ILE A 237 20.82 -20.18 6.57
C ILE A 237 19.37 -20.58 6.28
N THR A 238 18.92 -21.68 6.88
CA THR A 238 17.53 -22.12 6.80
C THR A 238 16.67 -21.34 7.79
N VAL A 239 15.37 -21.22 7.51
CA VAL A 239 14.41 -20.54 8.40
C VAL A 239 14.42 -21.14 9.80
N GLY A 240 14.48 -22.47 9.91
CA GLY A 240 14.56 -23.15 11.22
C GLY A 240 15.84 -22.85 11.99
N THR A 241 16.99 -22.72 11.31
CA THR A 241 18.23 -22.29 11.99
C THR A 241 18.12 -20.84 12.46
N LEU A 242 17.50 -19.98 11.66
CA LEU A 242 17.31 -18.57 12.00
C LEU A 242 16.39 -18.40 13.21
N ASP A 243 15.29 -19.17 13.30
CA ASP A 243 14.40 -19.17 14.47
C ASP A 243 15.15 -19.49 15.77
N VAL A 244 15.98 -20.55 15.77
CA VAL A 244 16.79 -20.94 16.93
C VAL A 244 17.75 -19.82 17.35
N ILE A 245 18.43 -19.20 16.38
CA ILE A 245 19.36 -18.09 16.66
C ILE A 245 18.62 -16.89 17.24
N LEU A 246 17.49 -16.51 16.66
CA LEU A 246 16.68 -15.38 17.12
C LEU A 246 16.21 -15.60 18.56
N ARG A 247 15.68 -16.79 18.87
CA ARG A 247 15.30 -17.14 20.25
C ARG A 247 16.51 -17.02 21.18
N GLN A 248 17.66 -17.58 20.82
CA GLN A 248 18.84 -17.53 21.69
C GLN A 248 19.31 -16.09 21.95
N VAL A 249 19.41 -15.24 20.92
CA VAL A 249 19.89 -13.84 21.07
C VAL A 249 18.89 -13.01 21.87
N LEU A 250 17.60 -13.13 21.58
CA LEU A 250 16.56 -12.34 22.27
C LEU A 250 16.41 -12.75 23.75
N HIS A 251 16.54 -14.04 24.08
CA HIS A 251 16.49 -14.49 25.48
C HIS A 251 17.80 -14.19 26.24
N SER A 252 18.94 -14.13 25.57
CA SER A 252 20.22 -13.78 26.23
C SER A 252 20.27 -12.31 26.64
N GLY A 253 19.49 -11.43 26.00
CA GLY A 253 19.36 -10.01 26.37
C GLY A 253 18.57 -9.76 27.67
N ASP A 254 17.69 -10.67 28.08
CA ASP A 254 16.85 -10.50 29.27
C ASP A 254 17.51 -10.98 30.59
N VAL A 255 18.65 -11.67 30.52
CA VAL A 255 19.29 -12.28 31.71
C VAL A 255 20.34 -11.35 32.38
N GLU A 256 20.71 -10.23 31.74
CA GLU A 256 21.78 -9.35 32.25
C GLU A 256 21.30 -8.14 33.09
N VAL A 257 20.16 -8.25 33.78
CA VAL A 257 19.79 -7.27 34.83
C VAL A 257 19.23 -7.96 36.07
N LYS A 258 20.11 -8.37 36.99
CA LYS A 258 19.82 -8.37 38.43
C LYS A 258 21.12 -8.27 39.24
N THR A 259 21.12 -7.33 40.19
CA THR A 259 22.12 -6.98 41.24
C THR A 259 23.10 -5.86 40.84
N ALA A 260 23.26 -4.69 41.48
CA ALA A 260 22.74 -3.98 42.67
C ALA A 260 23.44 -2.56 42.70
N PRO A 261 23.29 -1.65 43.69
CA PRO A 261 22.19 -1.24 44.58
C PRO A 261 21.78 0.26 44.42
N LEU A 262 20.72 0.65 45.15
CA LEU A 262 20.20 2.01 45.36
C LEU A 262 21.29 3.05 45.71
N ALA A 263 21.26 4.20 45.01
CA ALA A 263 21.77 5.48 45.49
C ALA A 263 20.89 6.62 44.93
N GLU A 264 20.80 7.69 45.72
CA GLU A 264 19.67 8.60 45.83
C GLU A 264 19.42 9.58 44.68
N LYS A 265 18.14 9.99 44.64
CA LYS A 265 17.54 11.04 43.83
C LYS A 265 18.28 12.38 43.93
N GLN A 266 18.57 12.98 42.78
CA GLN A 266 18.46 14.43 42.62
C GLN A 266 17.66 14.75 41.36
N THR A 267 16.50 15.34 41.61
CA THR A 267 15.55 15.90 40.66
C THR A 267 15.98 17.30 40.21
N VAL A 268 16.20 17.47 38.92
CA VAL A 268 16.02 18.72 38.14
C VAL A 268 15.46 18.23 36.81
N GLY A 269 14.22 18.47 36.41
CA GLY A 269 13.53 19.76 36.34
C GLY A 269 13.30 20.09 34.86
N LEU A 270 12.52 19.27 34.14
CA LEU A 270 11.95 19.61 32.85
C LEU A 270 10.46 19.26 32.92
N GLN A 271 9.65 20.30 32.88
CA GLN A 271 8.20 20.23 32.90
C GLN A 271 7.70 19.61 31.59
N ASP A 272 6.75 18.71 31.82
CA ASP A 272 5.92 17.98 30.89
C ASP A 272 4.79 18.89 30.41
N GLU A 273 4.61 19.04 29.10
CA GLU A 273 3.31 19.33 28.49
C GLU A 273 3.24 18.64 27.11
N GLY A 274 2.25 17.76 26.95
CA GLY A 274 1.86 17.16 25.67
C GLY A 274 2.12 15.66 25.55
N SER A 275 1.55 14.87 26.46
CA SER A 275 1.43 13.42 26.29
C SER A 275 0.50 13.09 25.12
N ASP A 276 1.01 13.15 23.90
CA ASP A 276 0.36 12.57 22.73
C ASP A 276 1.11 11.28 22.37
N VAL A 277 0.54 10.16 22.82
CA VAL A 277 1.04 8.83 22.51
C VAL A 277 0.97 8.67 20.99
N PRO A 278 2.11 8.50 20.29
CA PRO A 278 2.12 8.41 18.83
C PRO A 278 1.20 7.29 18.32
N LEU A 279 0.47 7.55 17.24
CA LEU A 279 -0.54 6.64 16.66
C LEU A 279 -0.07 5.17 16.53
N TRP A 280 1.17 4.92 16.13
CA TRP A 280 1.73 3.56 16.00
C TRP A 280 1.84 2.79 17.33
N GLN A 281 1.87 3.48 18.48
CA GLN A 281 1.95 2.87 19.80
C GLN A 281 0.58 2.35 20.30
N LYS A 282 -0.53 2.86 19.74
CA LYS A 282 -1.90 2.36 20.00
C LYS A 282 -2.17 1.01 19.33
N PHE A 283 -1.39 0.64 18.31
CA PHE A 283 -1.52 -0.64 17.62
C PHE A 283 -0.93 -1.82 18.39
N ARG A 284 0.03 -1.57 19.29
CA ARG A 284 0.67 -2.62 20.10
C ARG A 284 -0.23 -3.19 21.19
N GLN A 285 -1.24 -2.45 21.63
CA GLN A 285 -2.15 -2.87 22.70
C GLN A 285 -3.33 -3.71 22.19
N LYS A 286 -3.61 -3.70 20.89
CA LYS A 286 -4.76 -4.43 20.32
C LYS A 286 -4.49 -5.93 20.11
N ASP A 287 -3.22 -6.34 20.12
CA ASP A 287 -2.81 -7.76 20.02
C ASP A 287 -2.79 -8.50 21.37
N GLN A 288 -3.03 -7.83 22.51
CA GLN A 288 -2.94 -8.43 23.86
C GLN A 288 -4.28 -8.59 24.60
N VAL A 289 -5.43 -8.30 23.95
CA VAL A 289 -6.76 -8.51 24.55
C VAL A 289 -7.67 -9.24 23.58
N SER A 290 -7.39 -10.53 23.37
CA SER A 290 -8.37 -11.47 22.82
C SER A 290 -7.92 -12.91 23.13
N ASP A 291 -8.01 -13.25 24.41
CA ASP A 291 -8.33 -14.60 24.86
C ASP A 291 -9.24 -14.43 26.09
N ASP A 292 -10.32 -15.22 26.14
CA ASP A 292 -11.42 -15.23 27.11
C ASP A 292 -12.58 -14.25 26.87
N ALA A 293 -13.57 -14.68 26.07
CA ALA A 293 -14.95 -14.90 26.54
C ALA A 293 -15.87 -15.24 25.35
N GLU A 294 -16.09 -16.55 25.16
CA GLU A 294 -17.33 -17.04 24.57
C GLU A 294 -18.48 -16.68 25.51
N GLU A 295 -19.51 -15.97 25.03
CA GLU A 295 -20.87 -16.25 25.48
C GLU A 295 -21.93 -15.85 24.44
N SER A 296 -22.85 -16.79 24.25
CA SER A 296 -23.94 -16.78 23.29
C SER A 296 -25.03 -15.82 23.68
N THR A 297 -25.69 -15.14 22.73
CA THR A 297 -27.09 -14.74 22.91
C THR A 297 -27.89 -14.72 21.60
N THR A 298 -28.65 -15.81 21.45
CA THR A 298 -29.98 -16.00 20.87
C THR A 298 -30.68 -14.84 20.13
N ILE A 299 -31.08 -15.15 18.89
CA ILE A 299 -32.06 -14.46 18.04
C ILE A 299 -33.49 -14.67 18.59
N GLN A 300 -34.30 -13.61 18.62
CA GLN A 300 -35.76 -13.72 18.50
C GLN A 300 -36.31 -12.76 17.44
N GLN A 301 -36.94 -13.36 16.44
CA GLN A 301 -37.77 -12.75 15.41
C GLN A 301 -39.09 -12.25 16.01
N SER A 302 -39.63 -11.16 15.44
CA SER A 302 -41.08 -10.98 15.32
C SER A 302 -41.41 -10.23 14.03
N GLU A 303 -42.29 -10.81 13.22
CA GLU A 303 -42.81 -10.30 11.95
C GLU A 303 -44.16 -9.58 12.13
N THR A 304 -44.23 -8.32 11.63
CA THR A 304 -45.28 -7.62 10.83
C THR A 304 -46.75 -7.54 11.33
N PRO A 305 -47.68 -6.78 10.68
CA PRO A 305 -47.61 -5.80 9.58
C PRO A 305 -48.38 -4.47 9.85
N ASP A 306 -48.17 -3.42 9.05
CA ASP A 306 -49.22 -2.76 8.21
C ASP A 306 -48.71 -1.44 7.62
N ALA A 307 -49.26 -1.12 6.45
CA ALA A 307 -48.83 -0.14 5.47
C ALA A 307 -48.87 1.33 5.92
N ALA A 308 -47.79 2.05 5.63
CA ALA A 308 -47.84 3.48 5.36
C ALA A 308 -46.83 3.81 4.25
N VAL A 309 -47.36 4.10 3.06
CA VAL A 309 -46.58 4.63 1.94
C VAL A 309 -46.04 6.00 2.36
N PRO A 310 -44.72 6.23 2.37
CA PRO A 310 -44.17 7.50 2.82
C PRO A 310 -44.37 8.62 1.78
N LEU A 311 -44.63 9.82 2.31
CA LEU A 311 -45.12 11.05 1.67
C LEU A 311 -44.22 11.62 0.55
N TRP A 312 -43.01 11.10 0.35
CA TRP A 312 -42.05 11.59 -0.65
C TRP A 312 -42.36 11.14 -2.09
N LYS A 313 -43.30 10.20 -2.27
CA LYS A 313 -43.77 9.76 -3.61
C LYS A 313 -44.66 10.79 -4.34
N GLN A 314 -44.85 11.99 -3.80
CA GLN A 314 -45.70 13.07 -4.36
C GLN A 314 -44.92 14.25 -4.98
N PHE A 315 -43.59 14.22 -4.98
CA PHE A 315 -42.75 15.30 -5.54
C PHE A 315 -41.91 14.89 -6.76
N GLN A 316 -42.49 14.15 -7.72
CA GLN A 316 -41.92 14.06 -9.06
C GLN A 316 -42.56 15.12 -9.97
N PRO A 317 -41.80 16.10 -10.51
CA PRO A 317 -42.23 16.81 -11.69
C PRO A 317 -42.19 15.85 -12.88
N ASN A 318 -43.33 15.76 -13.54
CA ASN A 318 -43.57 14.99 -14.75
C ASN A 318 -42.99 15.77 -15.94
N GLU A 319 -41.88 15.32 -16.52
CA GLU A 319 -41.42 15.80 -17.83
C GLU A 319 -41.23 14.62 -18.79
N ALA A 320 -42.31 14.30 -19.49
CA ALA A 320 -42.26 13.64 -20.77
C ALA A 320 -41.97 14.67 -21.88
N ASN A 321 -41.16 14.26 -22.85
CA ASN A 321 -40.78 14.93 -24.11
C ASN A 321 -39.65 15.97 -24.08
N THR A 322 -38.42 15.51 -24.28
CA THR A 322 -37.55 16.08 -25.33
C THR A 322 -36.82 14.94 -26.03
N ALA A 323 -37.17 14.70 -27.29
CA ALA A 323 -36.55 13.72 -28.16
C ALA A 323 -35.22 14.26 -28.72
N GLY A 324 -34.20 13.39 -28.80
CA GLY A 324 -33.10 13.51 -29.75
C GLY A 324 -31.83 14.19 -29.27
N GLN A 325 -31.08 13.54 -28.36
CA GLN A 325 -29.62 13.65 -28.31
C GLN A 325 -29.01 12.27 -28.03
N PRO A 326 -27.86 11.92 -28.64
CA PRO A 326 -27.19 10.65 -28.37
C PRO A 326 -26.69 10.67 -26.92
N SER A 327 -27.27 9.83 -26.06
CA SER A 327 -26.81 9.65 -24.69
C SER A 327 -25.40 9.07 -24.73
N VAL A 328 -24.40 9.89 -24.40
CA VAL A 328 -23.07 9.42 -24.05
C VAL A 328 -23.25 8.51 -22.83
N TYR A 329 -23.07 7.20 -23.01
CA TYR A 329 -23.06 6.22 -21.92
C TYR A 329 -21.97 6.64 -20.91
N HIS A 330 -22.38 7.29 -19.83
CA HIS A 330 -21.52 7.48 -18.66
C HIS A 330 -21.71 6.27 -17.77
N ASP A 331 -20.70 5.42 -17.63
CA ASP A 331 -20.71 4.38 -16.61
C ASP A 331 -20.72 5.08 -15.24
N PRO A 332 -21.78 4.93 -14.41
CA PRO A 332 -21.89 5.57 -13.11
C PRO A 332 -20.71 5.26 -12.19
N ALA A 333 -20.11 4.07 -12.35
CA ALA A 333 -18.95 3.66 -11.57
C ALA A 333 -17.71 4.53 -11.85
N ILE A 334 -17.55 5.02 -13.09
CA ILE A 334 -16.44 5.91 -13.47
C ILE A 334 -16.59 7.28 -12.80
N VAL A 335 -17.82 7.79 -12.71
CA VAL A 335 -18.13 9.08 -12.09
C VAL A 335 -17.91 9.03 -10.58
N VAL A 336 -18.28 7.91 -9.95
CA VAL A 336 -18.21 7.75 -8.49
C VAL A 336 -16.80 7.39 -8.01
N LEU A 337 -16.11 6.47 -8.70
CA LEU A 337 -14.85 5.91 -8.21
C LEU A 337 -13.62 6.60 -8.80
N GLY A 338 -13.74 7.35 -9.90
CA GLY A 338 -12.61 7.99 -10.56
C GLY A 338 -11.48 7.00 -10.85
N VAL A 339 -10.29 7.26 -10.29
CA VAL A 339 -9.10 6.39 -10.42
C VAL A 339 -9.27 5.04 -9.70
N GLY A 340 -10.14 4.96 -8.70
CA GLY A 340 -10.48 3.73 -7.99
C GLY A 340 -11.21 2.71 -8.85
N ILE A 341 -11.70 3.08 -10.05
CA ILE A 341 -12.31 2.11 -10.99
C ILE A 341 -11.35 0.98 -11.39
N ASN A 342 -10.04 1.21 -11.29
CA ASN A 342 -9.01 0.19 -11.54
C ASN A 342 -9.15 -1.02 -10.59
N HIS A 343 -9.78 -0.83 -9.43
CA HIS A 343 -10.04 -1.88 -8.45
C HIS A 343 -11.50 -2.40 -8.55
N LYS A 344 -12.26 -2.08 -9.61
CA LYS A 344 -13.67 -2.49 -9.77
C LYS A 344 -13.91 -3.98 -9.53
N ASN A 345 -13.12 -4.86 -10.14
CA ASN A 345 -13.29 -6.31 -9.97
C ASN A 345 -13.00 -6.76 -8.53
N ARG A 346 -12.03 -6.11 -7.87
CA ARG A 346 -11.72 -6.33 -6.45
C ARG A 346 -12.90 -5.87 -5.58
N PHE A 347 -13.46 -4.70 -5.84
CA PHE A 347 -14.63 -4.20 -5.11
C PHE A 347 -15.86 -5.08 -5.29
N ILE A 348 -16.16 -5.51 -6.51
CA ILE A 348 -17.30 -6.41 -6.78
C ILE A 348 -17.13 -7.72 -6.00
N ASN A 349 -15.95 -8.32 -6.02
CA ASN A 349 -15.70 -9.59 -5.35
C ASN A 349 -15.68 -9.44 -3.83
N ASP A 350 -14.96 -8.45 -3.31
CA ASP A 350 -14.66 -8.34 -1.88
C ASP A 350 -15.73 -7.59 -1.09
N LEU A 351 -16.47 -6.67 -1.72
CA LEU A 351 -17.46 -5.80 -1.06
C LEU A 351 -18.90 -6.15 -1.43
N PHE A 352 -19.12 -6.76 -2.61
CA PHE A 352 -20.45 -7.10 -3.11
C PHE A 352 -20.64 -8.62 -3.31
N ASN A 353 -19.72 -9.46 -2.82
CA ASN A 353 -19.75 -10.93 -2.96
C ASN A 353 -19.93 -11.40 -4.42
N GLY A 354 -19.40 -10.66 -5.39
CA GLY A 354 -19.52 -10.94 -6.82
C GLY A 354 -20.79 -10.37 -7.49
N ASP A 355 -21.66 -9.66 -6.76
CA ASP A 355 -22.91 -9.11 -7.32
C ASP A 355 -22.69 -7.79 -8.06
N GLU A 356 -22.41 -7.91 -9.36
CA GLU A 356 -22.19 -6.77 -10.27
C GLU A 356 -23.45 -5.89 -10.43
N ASN A 357 -24.65 -6.45 -10.32
CA ASN A 357 -25.89 -5.67 -10.46
C ASN A 357 -26.08 -4.73 -9.26
N LYS A 358 -25.79 -5.23 -8.05
CA LYS A 358 -25.84 -4.43 -6.82
C LYS A 358 -24.74 -3.40 -6.76
N PHE A 359 -23.54 -3.74 -7.24
CA PHE A 359 -22.47 -2.76 -7.43
C PHE A 359 -22.93 -1.60 -8.33
N ASN A 360 -23.45 -1.89 -9.53
CA ASN A 360 -23.89 -0.86 -10.47
C ASN A 360 -25.07 -0.03 -9.92
N ALA A 361 -26.00 -0.64 -9.18
CA ALA A 361 -27.09 0.09 -8.50
C ALA A 361 -26.54 1.07 -7.45
N THR A 362 -25.59 0.62 -6.63
CA THR A 362 -24.94 1.45 -5.59
C THR A 362 -24.13 2.59 -6.23
N MET A 363 -23.47 2.34 -7.37
CA MET A 363 -22.76 3.38 -8.11
C MET A 363 -23.72 4.44 -8.71
N ASN A 364 -24.92 4.06 -9.12
CA ASN A 364 -25.93 5.04 -9.56
C ASN A 364 -26.41 5.93 -8.39
N GLU A 365 -26.61 5.32 -7.23
CA GLU A 365 -27.08 6.00 -6.03
C GLU A 365 -26.02 6.96 -5.47
N LEU A 366 -24.78 6.50 -5.32
CA LEU A 366 -23.63 7.34 -5.01
C LEU A 366 -23.39 8.41 -6.09
N GLY A 367 -23.66 8.08 -7.35
CA GLY A 367 -23.64 9.02 -8.48
C GLY A 367 -24.53 10.25 -8.25
N SER A 368 -25.64 10.04 -7.55
CA SER A 368 -26.69 11.04 -7.30
C SER A 368 -26.59 11.70 -5.92
N ALA A 369 -25.68 11.27 -5.05
CA ALA A 369 -25.54 11.81 -3.70
C ALA A 369 -24.89 13.22 -3.72
N PRO A 370 -25.51 14.23 -3.06
CA PRO A 370 -25.10 15.64 -3.17
C PRO A 370 -23.84 15.98 -2.35
N ASP A 371 -23.56 15.23 -1.28
CA ASP A 371 -22.44 15.48 -0.37
C ASP A 371 -21.86 14.17 0.20
N TRP A 372 -20.69 14.28 0.84
CA TRP A 372 -19.99 13.16 1.46
C TRP A 372 -20.81 12.50 2.57
N THR A 373 -21.55 13.29 3.34
CA THR A 373 -22.36 12.77 4.45
C THR A 373 -23.39 11.77 3.93
N THR A 374 -24.14 12.14 2.89
CA THR A 374 -25.11 11.26 2.23
C THR A 374 -24.44 10.05 1.58
N ALA A 375 -23.29 10.25 0.92
CA ALA A 375 -22.55 9.16 0.29
C ALA A 375 -22.03 8.13 1.33
N SER A 376 -21.54 8.60 2.47
CA SER A 376 -21.02 7.74 3.55
C SER A 376 -22.12 6.90 4.20
N GLU A 377 -23.35 7.43 4.32
CA GLU A 377 -24.53 6.68 4.79
C GLU A 377 -24.91 5.57 3.80
N ILE A 378 -24.91 5.87 2.49
CA ILE A 378 -25.15 4.87 1.44
C ILE A 378 -24.09 3.74 1.51
N ILE A 379 -22.81 4.07 1.69
CA ILE A 379 -21.74 3.06 1.84
C ILE A 379 -21.98 2.21 3.09
N ALA A 380 -22.29 2.84 4.22
CA ALA A 380 -22.49 2.13 5.48
C ALA A 380 -23.67 1.14 5.40
N ASP A 381 -24.78 1.54 4.80
CA ASP A 381 -25.99 0.71 4.74
C ASP A 381 -25.97 -0.29 3.59
N HIS A 382 -25.62 0.14 2.37
CA HIS A 382 -25.73 -0.68 1.16
C HIS A 382 -24.48 -1.51 0.84
N VAL A 383 -23.34 -1.23 1.50
CA VAL A 383 -22.09 -1.98 1.32
C VAL A 383 -21.72 -2.68 2.63
N PHE A 384 -21.45 -1.93 3.70
CA PHE A 384 -20.86 -2.52 4.91
C PHE A 384 -21.85 -3.35 5.74
N ARG A 385 -23.05 -2.83 6.03
CA ARG A 385 -24.07 -3.58 6.77
C ARG A 385 -24.70 -4.69 5.94
N MET A 386 -24.99 -4.42 4.67
CA MET A 386 -25.66 -5.39 3.79
C MET A 386 -24.79 -6.62 3.52
N TYR A 387 -23.49 -6.44 3.30
CA TYR A 387 -22.57 -7.53 2.95
C TYR A 387 -21.66 -7.96 4.12
N GLN A 388 -21.86 -7.42 5.32
CA GLN A 388 -21.02 -7.66 6.52
C GLN A 388 -19.53 -7.47 6.25
N VAL A 389 -19.19 -6.46 5.45
CA VAL A 389 -17.81 -6.16 5.08
C VAL A 389 -17.07 -5.59 6.28
N ASP A 390 -15.86 -6.08 6.52
CA ASP A 390 -14.94 -5.45 7.48
C ASP A 390 -14.55 -4.06 6.96
N ILE A 391 -14.98 -3.02 7.68
CA ILE A 391 -14.71 -1.61 7.35
C ILE A 391 -13.21 -1.27 7.37
N TYR A 392 -12.38 -2.13 7.96
CA TYR A 392 -10.92 -2.00 7.98
C TYR A 392 -10.22 -2.84 6.89
N SER A 393 -10.97 -3.59 6.08
CA SER A 393 -10.39 -4.32 4.96
C SER A 393 -9.81 -3.34 3.94
N GLU A 394 -8.70 -3.73 3.33
CA GLU A 394 -8.02 -2.90 2.32
C GLU A 394 -8.97 -2.53 1.17
N SER A 395 -9.84 -3.45 0.75
CA SER A 395 -10.86 -3.20 -0.27
C SER A 395 -11.91 -2.19 0.18
N ALA A 396 -12.33 -2.20 1.46
CA ALA A 396 -13.27 -1.22 2.00
C ALA A 396 -12.65 0.18 2.10
N VAL A 397 -11.40 0.26 2.57
CA VAL A 397 -10.65 1.52 2.67
C VAL A 397 -10.42 2.13 1.28
N ASP A 398 -9.93 1.33 0.33
CA ASP A 398 -9.73 1.78 -1.05
C ASP A 398 -11.02 2.27 -1.70
N PHE A 399 -12.13 1.58 -1.46
CA PHE A 399 -13.44 1.95 -1.99
C PHE A 399 -13.96 3.25 -1.37
N THR A 400 -13.90 3.40 -0.05
CA THR A 400 -14.31 4.63 0.65
C THR A 400 -13.47 5.82 0.21
N ASN A 401 -12.14 5.66 0.11
CA ASN A 401 -11.23 6.70 -0.36
C ASN A 401 -11.53 7.08 -1.82
N ALA A 402 -11.84 6.10 -2.68
CA ALA A 402 -12.21 6.35 -4.07
C ALA A 402 -13.49 7.20 -4.17
N VAL A 403 -14.51 6.89 -3.37
CA VAL A 403 -15.76 7.67 -3.34
C VAL A 403 -15.55 9.06 -2.71
N GLU A 404 -14.77 9.15 -1.63
CA GLU A 404 -14.47 10.40 -0.93
C GLU A 404 -13.71 11.40 -1.80
N SER A 405 -12.83 10.90 -2.68
CA SER A 405 -12.04 11.72 -3.60
C SER A 405 -12.90 12.62 -4.51
N ARG A 406 -14.15 12.20 -4.77
CA ARG A 406 -15.12 12.99 -5.55
C ARG A 406 -15.61 14.23 -4.78
N TYR A 407 -15.76 14.13 -3.47
CA TYR A 407 -16.34 15.18 -2.63
C TYR A 407 -15.28 16.09 -2.01
N SER A 408 -14.05 15.58 -1.85
CA SER A 408 -12.96 16.32 -1.21
C SER A 408 -12.34 17.41 -2.09
N GLY A 409 -12.76 17.54 -3.35
CA GLY A 409 -12.31 18.63 -4.22
C GLY A 409 -10.80 18.65 -4.42
N ASP A 410 -10.14 17.48 -4.38
CA ASP A 410 -8.72 17.34 -4.71
C ASP A 410 -8.54 17.72 -6.18
N ARG A 411 -8.27 19.02 -6.37
CA ARG A 411 -7.65 19.61 -7.55
C ARG A 411 -6.28 18.94 -7.68
N ALA A 412 -6.24 17.91 -8.51
CA ALA A 412 -5.01 17.37 -9.08
C ALA A 412 -4.25 18.46 -9.83
#